data_AF-A0A8S8YWA6-F1
#
_entry.id   AF-A0A8S8YWA6-F1
#
_cell.length_a   1.000
_cell.length_b   1.000
_cell.length_c   1.000
_cell.angle_alpha   90.00
_cell.angle_beta   90.00
_cell.angle_gamma   90.00
#
_symmetry.space_group_name_H-M   'P 1'
#
loop_
_entity.id
_entity.type
_entity.pdbx_description
1 polymer ?
#
loop_
_entity_poly.entity_id
_entity_poly.type
_entity_poly.pdbx_seq_one_letter_code
_entity_poly.pdbx_strand_id
1 'polypeptide(L)' 'MMEDEEKGIVVHEVNNTVEFKGLAKVAKRNIPKEMIEFALDYARK' A
#
# COMPACT_ATOMS: atom_id res chain seq x y z
N MET A 1 -8.12 6.71 -0.96
CA MET A 1 -9.29 6.49 -1.84
C MET A 1 -10.52 6.94 -1.10
N MET A 2 -11.53 7.44 -1.81
CA MET A 2 -12.83 7.79 -1.26
C MET A 2 -13.91 7.46 -2.28
N GLU A 3 -15.10 7.06 -1.82
CA GLU A 3 -16.25 6.87 -2.70
C GLU A 3 -16.91 8.23 -2.95
N ASP A 4 -17.17 8.53 -4.22
CA ASP A 4 -17.89 9.71 -4.71
C ASP A 4 -19.09 9.21 -5.53
N GLU A 5 -20.28 9.77 -5.28
CA GLU A 5 -21.53 9.28 -5.86
C GLU A 5 -21.59 9.41 -7.39
N GLU A 6 -20.92 10.43 -7.95
CA GLU A 6 -20.92 10.68 -9.41
C GLU A 6 -19.67 10.10 -10.09
N LYS A 7 -18.53 10.13 -9.40
CA LYS A 7 -17.21 9.81 -9.96
C LYS A 7 -16.70 8.43 -9.58
N GLY A 8 -17.40 7.72 -8.70
CA GLY A 8 -16.98 6.42 -8.19
C GLY A 8 -15.81 6.54 -7.21
N ILE A 9 -14.81 5.65 -7.30
CA ILE A 9 -13.67 5.69 -6.37
C ILE A 9 -12.62 6.71 -6.83
N VAL A 10 -12.35 7.71 -6.00
CA VAL A 10 -11.40 8.79 -6.28
C VAL A 10 -10.15 8.73 -5.39
N VAL A 11 -9.00 9.14 -5.93
CA VAL A 11 -7.76 9.27 -5.17
C VAL A 11 -7.82 10.54 -4.32
N HIS A 12 -7.96 10.37 -3.01
CA HIS A 12 -7.99 11.48 -2.05
C HIS A 12 -6.59 11.84 -1.52
N GLU A 13 -5.69 10.87 -1.43
CA GLU A 13 -4.39 11.05 -0.79
C GLU A 13 -3.39 9.99 -1.29
N VAL A 14 -2.11 10.39 -1.34
CA VAL A 14 -0.97 9.51 -1.53
C VAL A 14 0.08 9.85 -0.47
N ASN A 15 0.50 8.85 0.30
CA ASN A 15 1.56 8.98 1.31
C ASN A 15 2.86 8.35 0.81
N ASN A 16 3.94 9.13 0.76
CA ASN A 16 5.27 8.65 0.37
C ASN A 16 5.94 7.81 1.46
N THR A 17 5.60 8.03 2.73
CA THR A 17 6.08 7.24 3.88
C THR A 17 4.89 6.87 4.74
N VAL A 18 4.19 5.81 4.34
CA VAL A 18 2.94 5.38 4.99
C VAL A 18 3.20 4.57 6.25
N GLU A 19 2.42 4.84 7.30
CA GLU A 19 2.33 3.93 8.44
C GLU A 19 1.45 2.72 8.09
N PHE A 20 2.00 1.50 8.27
CA PHE A 20 1.29 0.28 7.86
C PHE A 20 1.06 -0.73 8.99
N LYS A 21 1.40 -0.42 10.25
CA LYS A 21 1.26 -1.37 11.38
C LYS A 21 -0.19 -1.85 11.56
N GLY A 22 -1.16 -0.93 11.50
CA GLY A 22 -2.58 -1.27 11.57
C GLY A 22 -3.03 -2.11 10.38
N LEU A 23 -2.61 -1.73 9.17
CA LEU A 23 -2.93 -2.43 7.94
C LEU A 23 -2.35 -3.85 7.91
N ALA A 24 -1.09 -4.02 8.35
CA ALA A 24 -0.43 -5.32 8.43
C ALA A 24 -1.12 -6.29 9.40
N LYS A 25 -1.83 -5.78 10.42
CA LYS A 25 -2.58 -6.63 11.36
C LYS A 25 -3.86 -7.22 10.75
N VAL A 26 -4.51 -6.49 9.84
CA VAL A 26 -5.81 -6.87 9.26
C VAL A 26 -5.72 -7.39 7.83
N ALA A 27 -4.60 -7.12 7.15
CA ALA A 27 -4.36 -7.60 5.81
C ALA A 27 -4.18 -9.12 5.79
N LYS A 28 -4.70 -9.77 4.75
CA LYS A 28 -4.43 -11.19 4.45
C LYS A 28 -3.01 -11.41 3.90
N ARG A 29 -2.37 -10.32 3.46
CA ARG A 29 -1.06 -10.29 2.81
C ARG A 29 0.02 -9.88 3.80
N ASN A 30 1.24 -10.38 3.59
CA ASN A 30 2.40 -10.02 4.41
C ASN A 30 3.11 -8.80 3.81
N ILE A 31 2.59 -7.61 4.12
CA ILE A 31 3.07 -6.33 3.59
C ILE A 31 4.60 -6.14 3.81
N PRO A 32 5.15 -6.35 5.03
CA PRO A 32 6.60 -6.17 5.24
C PRO A 32 7.45 -7.08 4.35
N LYS A 33 7.07 -8.35 4.22
CA LYS A 33 7.79 -9.31 3.39
C LYS A 33 7.79 -8.88 1.93
N GLU A 34 6.64 -8.51 1.39
CA GLU A 34 6.50 -8.07 0.00
C GLU A 34 7.30 -6.80 -0.31
N MET A 35 7.37 -5.86 0.64
CA MET A 35 8.21 -4.66 0.50
C MET A 35 9.70 -5.03 0.39
N ILE A 36 10.18 -5.96 1.24
CA ILE A 36 11.57 -6.42 1.22
C ILE A 36 11.86 -7.18 -0.07
N GLU A 37 10.97 -8.09 -0.49
CA GLU A 37 11.12 -8.84 -1.74
C GLU A 37 11.22 -7.89 -2.94
N PHE A 38 10.33 -6.90 -3.02
CA PHE A 38 10.39 -5.87 -4.06
C PHE A 38 11.73 -5.12 -4.04
N ALA A 39 12.20 -4.68 -2.86
CA ALA A 39 13.46 -3.94 -2.75
C ALA A 39 14.67 -4.80 -3.17
N LEU A 40 14.71 -6.08 -2.78
CA LEU A 40 15.76 -7.02 -3.19
C LEU A 40 15.75 -7.24 -4.70
N ASP A 41 14.58 -7.44 -5.29
CA ASP A 41 14.44 -7.64 -6.73
C ASP A 41 14.82 -6.37 -7.51
N TYR A 42 14.46 -5.19 -7.00
CA TYR A 42 14.83 -3.92 -7.60
C TYR A 42 16.35 -3.69 -7.55
N ALA A 43 16.99 -3.97 -6.42
CA ALA A 43 18.43 -3.75 -6.24
C ALA A 43 19.32 -4.75 -7.01
N ARG A 44 18.78 -5.90 -7.41
CA ARG A 44 19.48 -6.94 -8.19
C ARG A 44 19.37 -6.76 -9.71
N LYS A 45 18.56 -5.82 -10.18
CA LYS A 45 18.50 -5.41 -11.59
C LYS A 45 19.70 -4.54 -11.95
#